data_AF-A0A7C5WPD7-F1
#
_entry.id   AF-A0A7C5WPD7-F1
#
_cell.length_a   1.000
_cell.length_b   1.000
_cell.length_c   1.000
_cell.angle_alpha   90.00
_cell.angle_beta   90.00
_cell.angle_gamma   90.00
#
_symmetry.space_group_name_H-M   'P 1'
#
loop_
_entity.id
_entity.type
_entity.pdbx_description
1 polymer ?
#
loop_
_entity_poly.entity_id
_entity_poly.type
_entity_poly.pdbx_seq_one_letter_code
_entity_poly.pdbx_strand_id
1 'polypeptide(L)'
;MPLIRLAKSELLKVYGPMSIVIKSGCVDIYGKVLCNNDKAIIHKARNYIIEATSDAEIDVTMVNDSQIQSVDESDPYRKKREIVAEIVQRGYKRIIVIGCVDCGKTSFVTMLFNAFLRNGNKPGVIDSDVGQADIGPPGYITLGVSESTILWTSALKPIAMRFIGDIKPQYYVQGTISKLKELAKLAENLDLNPLIVDTDGWIKDESGVLHKYSIINELKPDVVIIIGDELRGLFESTVSLAS
;
A
#
# COMPACT_ATOMS: atom_id res chain seq x y z
N MET A 1 -13.02 25.27 12.93
CA MET A 1 -12.51 24.22 12.04
C MET A 1 -12.26 24.91 10.70
N PRO A 2 -11.02 24.92 10.17
CA PRO A 2 -10.75 25.49 8.86
C PRO A 2 -11.50 24.73 7.76
N LEU A 3 -12.17 25.48 6.88
CA LEU A 3 -12.76 24.97 5.65
C LEU A 3 -11.74 25.13 4.52
N ILE A 4 -11.41 24.03 3.84
CA ILE A 4 -10.51 24.02 2.70
C ILE A 4 -11.33 23.80 1.44
N ARG A 5 -11.10 24.63 0.44
CA ARG A 5 -11.70 24.50 -0.88
C ARG A 5 -10.65 23.95 -1.83
N LEU A 6 -10.98 22.89 -2.55
CA LEU A 6 -10.17 22.34 -3.61
C LEU A 6 -10.97 22.37 -4.91
N ALA A 7 -10.37 22.91 -5.97
CA ALA A 7 -10.90 22.75 -7.32
C ALA A 7 -10.64 21.32 -7.81
N LYS A 8 -11.44 20.84 -8.76
CA LYS A 8 -11.24 19.52 -9.38
C LYS A 8 -9.77 19.33 -9.82
N SER A 9 -9.22 18.16 -9.49
CA SER A 9 -7.84 17.72 -9.75
C SER A 9 -6.74 18.43 -8.95
N GLU A 10 -7.09 19.35 -8.04
CA GLU A 10 -6.15 19.86 -7.05
C GLU A 10 -5.77 18.78 -6.03
N LEU A 11 -4.52 18.86 -5.57
CA LEU A 11 -3.92 17.95 -4.62
C LEU A 11 -3.61 18.68 -3.31
N LEU A 12 -3.87 18.01 -2.19
CA LEU A 12 -3.56 18.49 -0.86
C LEU A 12 -2.84 17.42 -0.07
N LYS A 13 -1.68 17.74 0.50
CA LYS A 13 -0.96 16.83 1.40
C LYS A 13 -1.33 17.15 2.84
N VAL A 14 -1.74 16.13 3.58
CA VAL A 14 -2.15 16.27 4.98
C VAL A 14 -1.31 15.35 5.88
N TYR A 15 -0.91 15.87 7.05
CA TYR A 15 -0.13 15.17 8.06
C TYR A 15 -0.92 15.13 9.37
N GLY A 16 -1.22 13.93 9.86
CA GLY A 16 -2.01 13.75 11.07
C GLY A 16 -1.25 14.08 12.35
N PRO A 17 -1.95 14.19 13.50
CA PRO A 17 -3.32 13.75 13.70
C PRO A 17 -4.36 14.79 13.28
N MET A 18 -5.30 14.42 12.41
CA MET A 18 -6.44 15.28 12.06
C MET A 18 -7.67 14.45 11.67
N SER A 19 -8.85 15.07 11.69
CA SER A 19 -10.05 14.50 11.07
C SER A 19 -10.54 15.39 9.94
N ILE A 20 -10.90 14.79 8.82
CA ILE A 20 -11.49 15.49 7.68
C ILE A 20 -12.94 15.05 7.50
N VAL A 21 -13.82 15.99 7.15
CA VAL A 21 -15.22 15.74 6.81
C VAL A 21 -15.51 16.45 5.50
N ILE A 22 -16.04 15.73 4.51
CA ILE A 22 -16.37 16.31 3.20
C ILE A 22 -17.73 17.02 3.32
N LYS A 23 -17.77 18.34 3.15
CA LYS A 23 -19.00 19.13 3.22
C LYS A 23 -19.76 19.13 1.90
N SER A 24 -19.02 19.25 0.80
CA SER A 24 -19.53 19.19 -0.56
C SER A 24 -18.49 18.58 -1.50
N GLY A 25 -18.96 17.97 -2.60
CA GLY A 25 -18.10 17.34 -3.60
C GLY A 25 -17.57 15.96 -3.19
N CYS A 26 -16.52 15.52 -3.87
CA CYS A 26 -15.86 14.24 -3.60
C CYS A 26 -14.34 14.34 -3.74
N VAL A 27 -13.62 13.62 -2.89
CA VAL A 27 -12.16 13.50 -2.92
C VAL A 27 -11.73 12.04 -2.97
N ASP A 28 -10.55 11.77 -3.52
CA ASP A 28 -9.91 10.46 -3.55
C ASP A 28 -8.68 10.48 -2.62
N ILE A 29 -8.56 9.44 -1.78
CA ILE A 29 -7.39 9.17 -0.96
C ILE A 29 -6.95 7.73 -1.23
N TYR A 30 -5.85 7.56 -1.95
CA TYR A 30 -5.32 6.25 -2.34
C TYR A 30 -6.37 5.30 -2.98
N GLY A 31 -7.27 5.84 -3.80
CA GLY A 31 -8.32 5.08 -4.48
C GLY A 31 -9.64 4.92 -3.69
N LYS A 32 -9.67 5.36 -2.42
CA LYS A 32 -10.91 5.47 -1.64
C LYS A 32 -11.54 6.83 -1.88
N VAL A 33 -12.73 6.84 -2.48
CA VAL A 33 -13.51 8.06 -2.71
C VAL A 33 -14.34 8.38 -1.46
N LEU A 34 -14.28 9.62 -1.01
CA LEU A 34 -15.06 10.18 0.10
C LEU A 34 -15.88 11.35 -0.44
N CYS A 35 -17.19 11.32 -0.23
CA CYS A 35 -18.14 12.33 -0.71
C CYS A 35 -18.91 12.96 0.48
N ASN A 36 -19.93 13.76 0.20
CA ASN A 36 -20.73 14.50 1.20
C ASN A 36 -21.02 13.71 2.50
N ASN A 37 -20.60 14.29 3.63
CA ASN A 37 -20.68 13.77 4.99
C ASN A 37 -19.78 12.58 5.34
N ASP A 38 -19.00 12.06 4.39
CA ASP A 38 -17.96 11.08 4.71
C ASP A 38 -16.88 11.71 5.57
N LYS A 39 -16.33 10.90 6.47
CA LYS A 39 -15.29 11.28 7.42
C LYS A 39 -14.09 10.35 7.28
N ALA A 40 -12.90 10.93 7.38
CA ALA A 40 -11.66 10.18 7.57
C ALA A 40 -10.86 10.71 8.74
N ILE A 41 -10.14 9.81 9.40
CA ILE A 41 -9.19 10.13 10.46
C ILE A 41 -7.79 9.89 9.90
N ILE A 42 -6.97 10.94 9.95
CA ILE A 42 -5.56 10.87 9.60
C ILE A 42 -4.79 10.67 10.90
N HIS A 43 -4.22 9.48 11.10
CA HIS A 43 -3.51 9.14 12.32
C HIS A 43 -2.17 9.88 12.45
N LYS A 44 -1.66 9.97 13.69
CA LYS A 44 -0.34 10.56 13.99
C LYS A 44 0.76 9.86 13.16
N ALA A 45 1.74 10.65 12.70
CA ALA A 45 2.87 10.18 11.89
C ALA A 45 2.49 9.55 10.53
N ARG A 46 1.23 9.69 10.09
CA ARG A 46 0.81 9.32 8.74
C ARG A 46 0.55 10.57 7.91
N ASN A 47 0.85 10.48 6.63
CA ASN A 47 0.55 11.50 5.65
C ASN A 47 -0.18 10.92 4.46
N TYR A 48 -1.07 11.73 3.88
CA TYR A 48 -1.92 11.34 2.77
C TYR A 48 -1.97 12.46 1.75
N ILE A 49 -2.12 12.08 0.49
CA ILE A 49 -2.45 12.99 -0.59
C ILE A 49 -3.94 12.83 -0.87
N ILE A 50 -4.65 13.94 -0.78
CA ILE A 50 -6.06 14.07 -1.09
C ILE A 50 -6.15 14.69 -2.48
N GLU A 51 -6.84 14.04 -3.40
CA GLU A 51 -7.13 14.56 -4.73
C GLU A 51 -8.60 14.89 -4.88
N ALA A 52 -8.92 16.12 -5.26
CA ALA A 52 -10.30 16.51 -5.53
C ALA A 52 -10.79 15.87 -6.85
N THR A 53 -11.84 15.03 -6.77
CA THR A 53 -12.45 14.41 -7.97
C THR A 53 -13.53 15.29 -8.60
N SER A 54 -14.06 16.22 -7.80
CA SER A 54 -14.89 17.37 -8.18
C SER A 54 -14.42 18.57 -7.36
N ASP A 55 -14.94 19.77 -7.65
CA ASP A 55 -14.84 20.86 -6.70
C ASP A 55 -15.38 20.39 -5.33
N ALA A 56 -14.60 20.61 -4.28
CA ALA A 56 -14.86 20.02 -2.97
C ALA A 56 -14.57 21.01 -1.84
N GLU A 57 -15.40 20.94 -0.79
CA GLU A 57 -15.17 21.65 0.46
C GLU A 57 -14.92 20.64 1.59
N ILE A 58 -13.77 20.76 2.23
CA ILE A 58 -13.30 19.84 3.27
C ILE A 58 -13.22 20.60 4.59
N ASP A 59 -13.95 20.13 5.58
CA ASP A 59 -13.86 20.61 6.95
C ASP A 59 -12.79 19.82 7.70
N VAL A 60 -11.75 20.51 8.15
CA VAL A 60 -10.58 19.89 8.77
C VAL A 60 -10.53 20.26 10.26
N THR A 61 -10.39 19.24 11.10
CA THR A 61 -10.08 19.41 12.53
C THR A 61 -8.65 18.95 12.78
N MET A 62 -7.80 19.94 13.00
CA MET A 62 -6.36 19.78 13.26
C MET A 62 -6.10 19.62 14.75
N VAL A 63 -5.17 18.74 15.12
CA VAL A 63 -4.78 18.48 16.51
C VAL A 63 -3.26 18.46 16.60
N ASN A 64 -2.69 19.13 17.60
CA ASN A 64 -1.24 19.16 17.86
C ASN A 64 -0.42 19.51 16.61
N ASP A 65 0.54 18.66 16.26
CA ASP A 65 1.55 18.82 15.20
C ASP A 65 1.03 18.57 13.78
N SER A 66 -0.29 18.60 13.57
CA SER A 66 -0.87 18.35 12.26
C SER A 66 -0.48 19.44 11.26
N GLN A 67 -0.27 19.06 10.00
CA GLN A 67 0.16 19.98 8.94
C GLN A 67 -0.62 19.77 7.65
N ILE A 68 -0.74 20.83 6.87
CA ILE A 68 -1.32 20.82 5.54
C ILE A 68 -0.35 21.53 4.61
N GLN A 69 -0.06 20.91 3.48
CA GLN A 69 0.91 21.38 2.50
C GLN A 69 0.36 21.20 1.08
N SER A 70 0.79 22.04 0.15
CA SER A 70 0.62 21.77 -1.27
C SER A 70 1.44 20.55 -1.69
N VAL A 71 0.99 19.85 -2.72
CA VAL A 71 1.79 18.76 -3.33
C VAL A 71 2.66 19.37 -4.42
N ASP A 72 3.96 19.07 -4.39
CA ASP A 72 4.91 19.48 -5.44
C ASP A 72 4.59 18.77 -6.75
N GLU A 73 4.84 19.42 -7.89
CA GLU A 73 4.66 18.81 -9.21
C GLU A 73 5.54 17.57 -9.41
N SER A 74 6.68 17.49 -8.72
CA SER A 74 7.59 16.35 -8.76
C SER A 74 7.14 15.18 -7.88
N ASP A 75 6.09 15.32 -7.05
CA ASP A 75 5.63 14.22 -6.20
C ASP A 75 5.12 13.05 -7.06
N PRO A 76 5.58 11.81 -6.82
CA PRO A 76 5.29 10.66 -7.68
C PRO A 76 3.84 10.17 -7.58
N TYR A 77 2.96 10.83 -6.80
CA TYR A 77 1.57 10.42 -6.59
C TYR A 77 0.80 10.14 -7.88
N ARG A 78 0.79 11.09 -8.82
CA ARG A 78 0.08 10.90 -10.11
C ARG A 78 0.68 9.76 -10.91
N LYS A 79 2.01 9.64 -10.91
CA LYS A 79 2.71 8.55 -11.60
C LYS A 79 2.37 7.17 -11.01
N LYS A 80 2.28 7.08 -9.68
CA LYS A 80 1.82 5.88 -8.97
C LYS A 80 0.39 5.52 -9.38
N ARG A 81 -0.52 6.50 -9.50
CA ARG A 81 -1.91 6.27 -9.98
C ARG A 81 -1.95 5.70 -11.40
N GLU A 82 -1.16 6.25 -12.32
CA GLU A 82 -1.06 5.73 -13.70
C GLU A 82 -0.62 4.26 -13.72
N ILE A 83 0.41 3.92 -12.96
CA ILE A 83 0.95 2.55 -12.93
C ILE A 83 -0.02 1.58 -12.25
N VAL A 84 -0.71 2.01 -11.20
CA VAL A 84 -1.81 1.22 -10.61
C VAL A 84 -2.89 0.93 -11.66
N ALA A 85 -3.30 1.93 -12.44
CA ALA A 85 -4.30 1.75 -13.50
C ALA A 85 -3.82 0.77 -14.58
N GLU A 86 -2.55 0.84 -15.01
CA GLU A 86 -1.98 -0.13 -15.95
C GLU A 86 -1.99 -1.55 -15.37
N ILE A 87 -1.57 -1.73 -14.11
CA ILE A 87 -1.55 -3.03 -13.45
C ILE A 87 -2.95 -3.65 -13.37
N VAL A 88 -3.96 -2.85 -13.00
CA VAL A 88 -5.35 -3.31 -12.97
C VAL A 88 -5.84 -3.69 -14.37
N GLN A 89 -5.53 -2.87 -15.39
CA GLN A 89 -5.91 -3.14 -16.78
C GLN A 89 -5.28 -4.44 -17.32
N ARG A 90 -4.03 -4.74 -16.94
CA ARG A 90 -3.35 -5.98 -17.31
C ARG A 90 -3.95 -7.21 -16.63
N GLY A 91 -4.68 -7.03 -15.54
CA GLY A 91 -5.31 -8.12 -14.79
C GLY A 91 -4.30 -9.08 -14.15
N TYR A 92 -3.13 -8.56 -13.75
CA TYR A 92 -2.12 -9.35 -13.05
C TYR A 92 -2.71 -9.94 -11.77
N LYS A 93 -2.46 -11.23 -11.54
CA LYS A 93 -3.04 -12.02 -10.45
C LYS A 93 -2.13 -12.13 -9.25
N ARG A 94 -0.81 -12.05 -9.45
CA ARG A 94 0.16 -12.06 -8.37
C ARG A 94 1.16 -10.93 -8.55
N ILE A 95 1.19 -10.03 -7.57
CA ILE A 95 1.94 -8.78 -7.59
C ILE A 95 2.83 -8.76 -6.35
N ILE A 96 4.12 -8.47 -6.49
CA ILE A 96 5.03 -8.29 -5.34
C ILE A 96 5.57 -6.87 -5.36
N VAL A 97 5.55 -6.21 -4.21
CA VAL A 97 6.06 -4.83 -4.04
C VAL A 97 7.33 -4.86 -3.20
N ILE A 98 8.42 -4.32 -3.76
CA ILE A 98 9.76 -4.28 -3.17
C ILE A 98 10.26 -2.85 -3.15
N GLY A 99 11.03 -2.50 -2.12
CA GLY A 99 11.49 -1.15 -1.89
C GLY A 99 12.10 -0.98 -0.50
N CYS A 100 12.92 0.04 -0.32
CA CYS A 100 13.54 0.37 0.97
C CYS A 100 12.50 0.66 2.07
N VAL A 101 12.96 0.71 3.33
CA VAL A 101 12.13 1.19 4.45
C VAL A 101 11.64 2.61 4.14
N ASP A 102 10.37 2.88 4.44
CA ASP A 102 9.72 4.19 4.27
C ASP A 102 9.68 4.78 2.84
N CYS A 103 9.89 3.99 1.77
CA CYS A 103 9.78 4.48 0.39
C CYS A 103 8.33 4.57 -0.16
N GLY A 104 7.33 4.22 0.67
CA GLY A 104 5.90 4.32 0.30
C GLY A 104 5.29 3.05 -0.32
N LYS A 105 5.87 1.87 -0.09
CA LYS A 105 5.31 0.57 -0.50
C LYS A 105 3.90 0.35 -0.02
N THR A 106 3.66 0.51 1.27
CA THR A 106 2.36 0.26 1.91
C THR A 106 1.27 1.19 1.38
N SER A 107 1.61 2.46 1.08
CA SER A 107 0.70 3.38 0.38
C SER A 107 0.37 2.87 -1.04
N PHE A 108 1.38 2.40 -1.78
CA PHE A 108 1.18 1.86 -3.12
C PHE A 108 0.35 0.56 -3.11
N VAL A 109 0.58 -0.32 -2.14
CA VAL A 109 -0.23 -1.53 -1.88
C VAL A 109 -1.68 -1.16 -1.58
N THR A 110 -1.91 -0.12 -0.77
CA THR A 110 -3.26 0.40 -0.50
C THR A 110 -3.94 0.88 -1.79
N MET A 111 -3.22 1.60 -2.65
CA MET A 111 -3.74 2.06 -3.95
C MET A 111 -4.09 0.88 -4.87
N LEU A 112 -3.21 -0.13 -4.98
CA LEU A 112 -3.47 -1.35 -5.75
C LEU A 112 -4.71 -2.07 -5.24
N PHE A 113 -4.78 -2.33 -3.92
CA PHE A 113 -5.90 -3.01 -3.30
C PHE A 113 -7.22 -2.32 -3.60
N ASN A 114 -7.30 -1.00 -3.37
CA ASN A 114 -8.51 -0.23 -3.63
C ASN A 114 -8.88 -0.21 -5.11
N ALA A 115 -7.91 -0.08 -6.01
CA ALA A 115 -8.16 -0.07 -7.45
C ALA A 115 -8.72 -1.40 -7.96
N PHE A 116 -8.12 -2.53 -7.56
CA PHE A 116 -8.65 -3.86 -7.90
C PHE A 116 -10.03 -4.10 -7.31
N LEU A 117 -10.25 -3.76 -6.04
CA LEU A 117 -11.55 -3.93 -5.39
C LEU A 117 -12.64 -3.13 -6.12
N ARG A 118 -12.35 -1.89 -6.52
CA ARG A 118 -13.27 -1.05 -7.32
C ARG A 118 -13.52 -1.59 -8.72
N ASN A 119 -12.58 -2.35 -9.27
CA ASN A 119 -12.73 -3.03 -10.56
C ASN A 119 -13.51 -4.36 -10.44
N GLY A 120 -14.09 -4.65 -9.28
CA GLY A 120 -14.90 -5.85 -9.03
C GLY A 120 -14.08 -7.11 -8.74
N ASN A 121 -12.77 -6.97 -8.52
CA ASN A 121 -11.89 -8.06 -8.11
C ASN A 121 -11.99 -8.32 -6.59
N LYS A 122 -11.43 -9.44 -6.13
CA LYS A 122 -11.37 -9.83 -4.71
C LYS A 122 -9.91 -9.86 -4.24
N PRO A 123 -9.25 -8.70 -4.11
CA PRO A 123 -7.83 -8.65 -3.77
C PRO A 123 -7.55 -9.21 -2.38
N GLY A 124 -6.43 -9.92 -2.23
CA GLY A 124 -5.83 -10.28 -0.95
C GLY A 124 -4.45 -9.64 -0.80
N VAL A 125 -4.09 -9.23 0.41
CA VAL A 125 -2.76 -8.68 0.69
C VAL A 125 -2.02 -9.61 1.65
N ILE A 126 -0.82 -10.03 1.28
CA ILE A 126 0.13 -10.62 2.22
C ILE A 126 1.08 -9.51 2.69
N ASP A 127 1.04 -9.19 3.98
CA ASP A 127 2.05 -8.39 4.65
C ASP A 127 3.15 -9.32 5.16
N SER A 128 4.34 -9.19 4.58
CA SER A 128 5.51 -9.98 4.93
C SER A 128 6.59 -9.19 5.69
N ASP A 129 6.31 -7.96 6.11
CA ASP A 129 7.25 -7.20 6.95
C ASP A 129 7.12 -7.62 8.41
N VAL A 130 7.88 -8.63 8.80
CA VAL A 130 7.86 -9.16 10.17
C VAL A 130 8.33 -8.14 11.22
N GLY A 131 9.07 -7.11 10.81
CA GLY A 131 9.61 -6.09 11.71
C GLY A 131 8.66 -4.91 11.91
N GLN A 132 7.97 -4.49 10.83
CA GLN A 132 7.06 -3.35 10.81
C GLN A 132 5.68 -3.74 10.25
N ALA A 133 5.18 -4.90 10.68
CA ALA A 133 3.88 -5.40 10.26
C ALA A 133 2.78 -4.35 10.48
N ASP A 134 1.96 -4.13 9.46
CA ASP A 134 0.81 -3.22 9.51
C ASP A 134 -0.51 -4.00 9.67
N ILE A 135 -0.66 -5.17 9.04
CA ILE A 135 -1.92 -5.95 9.12
C ILE A 135 -2.00 -6.78 10.40
N GLY A 136 -0.93 -7.51 10.71
CA GLY A 136 -0.85 -8.40 11.86
C GLY A 136 0.12 -7.87 12.93
N PRO A 137 0.28 -8.59 14.05
CA PRO A 137 1.28 -8.25 15.04
C PRO A 137 2.71 -8.49 14.51
N PRO A 138 3.74 -7.79 15.03
CA PRO A 138 5.13 -8.05 14.69
C PRO A 138 5.53 -9.52 14.87
N GLY A 139 6.42 -10.00 14.01
CA GLY A 139 6.86 -11.40 13.98
C GLY A 139 5.92 -12.36 13.25
N TYR A 140 4.89 -11.84 12.57
CA TYR A 140 3.96 -12.64 11.75
C TYR A 140 3.98 -12.18 10.30
N ILE A 141 3.77 -13.13 9.39
CA ILE A 141 3.33 -12.86 8.02
C ILE A 141 1.81 -13.02 8.00
N THR A 142 1.10 -12.07 7.40
CA THR A 142 -0.36 -11.97 7.54
C THR A 142 -1.04 -11.84 6.18
N LEU A 143 -2.05 -12.68 5.93
CA LEU A 143 -2.97 -12.53 4.80
C LEU A 143 -4.21 -11.75 5.28
N GLY A 144 -4.41 -10.57 4.70
CA GLY A 144 -5.52 -9.67 4.97
C GLY A 144 -6.45 -9.47 3.77
N VAL A 145 -7.73 -9.24 4.05
CA VAL A 145 -8.78 -8.96 3.04
C VAL A 145 -9.73 -7.85 3.54
N SER A 146 -10.49 -7.26 2.63
CA SER A 146 -11.59 -6.35 2.95
C SER A 146 -12.64 -6.37 1.84
N GLU A 147 -13.91 -6.20 2.22
CA GLU A 147 -15.04 -6.05 1.30
C GLU A 147 -15.25 -4.58 0.88
N SER A 148 -14.46 -3.65 1.44
CA SER A 148 -14.56 -2.21 1.16
C SER A 148 -13.18 -1.57 1.04
N THR A 149 -13.11 -0.45 0.31
CA THR A 149 -11.85 0.30 0.16
C THR A 149 -11.34 0.81 1.50
N ILE A 150 -10.03 0.74 1.68
CA ILE A 150 -9.32 1.06 2.91
C ILE A 150 -8.49 2.35 2.76
N LEU A 151 -8.20 3.01 3.88
CA LEU A 151 -7.22 4.11 3.89
C LEU A 151 -5.82 3.63 4.31
N TRP A 152 -5.73 2.42 4.85
CA TRP A 152 -4.49 1.84 5.33
C TRP A 152 -4.63 0.32 5.40
N THR A 153 -3.52 -0.40 5.19
CA THR A 153 -3.49 -1.87 5.20
C THR A 153 -3.84 -2.45 6.57
N SER A 154 -3.59 -1.76 7.69
CA SER A 154 -4.05 -2.19 9.02
C SER A 154 -5.57 -2.21 9.21
N ALA A 155 -6.36 -1.72 8.24
CA ALA A 155 -7.82 -1.88 8.21
C ALA A 155 -8.24 -3.22 7.58
N LEU A 156 -7.32 -3.94 6.93
CA LEU A 156 -7.60 -5.25 6.38
C LEU A 156 -7.87 -6.24 7.51
N LYS A 157 -8.91 -7.06 7.33
CA LYS A 157 -9.22 -8.14 8.25
C LYS A 157 -8.19 -9.27 8.06
N PRO A 158 -7.39 -9.63 9.08
CA PRO A 158 -6.51 -10.78 9.00
C PRO A 158 -7.35 -12.06 8.96
N ILE A 159 -7.14 -12.88 7.93
CA ILE A 159 -7.84 -14.18 7.77
C ILE A 159 -6.91 -15.37 7.97
N ALA A 160 -5.60 -15.16 7.87
CA ALA A 160 -4.60 -16.14 8.24
C ALA A 160 -3.29 -15.44 8.61
N MET A 161 -2.57 -16.03 9.56
CA MET A 161 -1.26 -15.55 10.01
C MET A 161 -0.29 -16.72 10.13
N ARG A 162 1.00 -16.45 9.97
CA ARG A 162 2.08 -17.41 10.19
C ARG A 162 3.15 -16.78 11.08
N PHE A 163 3.31 -17.34 12.27
CA PHE A 163 4.30 -16.86 13.23
C PHE A 163 5.70 -17.20 12.76
N ILE A 164 6.60 -16.23 12.64
CA ILE A 164 7.99 -16.40 12.21
C ILE A 164 8.88 -16.75 13.39
N GLY A 165 8.63 -16.18 14.57
CA GLY A 165 9.44 -16.40 15.77
C GLY A 165 10.34 -15.22 16.13
N ASP A 166 10.50 -14.25 15.21
CA ASP A 166 11.39 -13.11 15.35
C ASP A 166 10.91 -11.95 14.45
N ILE A 167 11.32 -10.73 14.80
CA ILE A 167 11.11 -9.51 14.02
C ILE A 167 12.26 -9.23 13.04
N LYS A 168 13.32 -10.05 13.06
CA LYS A 168 14.46 -9.97 12.15
C LYS A 168 14.37 -11.06 11.08
N PRO A 169 14.03 -10.73 9.82
CA PRO A 169 13.86 -11.71 8.76
C PRO A 169 15.16 -12.48 8.43
N GLN A 170 16.31 -11.88 8.71
CA GLN A 170 17.66 -12.40 8.46
C GLN A 170 17.91 -13.82 9.01
N TYR A 171 17.35 -14.16 10.17
CA TYR A 171 17.57 -15.46 10.80
C TYR A 171 16.59 -16.54 10.34
N TYR A 172 15.56 -16.17 9.58
CA TYR A 172 14.44 -17.06 9.25
C TYR A 172 14.06 -17.05 7.77
N VAL A 173 14.98 -16.67 6.88
CA VAL A 173 14.77 -16.57 5.43
C VAL A 173 13.97 -17.74 4.85
N GLN A 174 14.40 -18.98 5.06
CA GLN A 174 13.69 -20.17 4.53
C GLN A 174 12.31 -20.36 5.16
N GLY A 175 12.17 -20.07 6.45
CA GLY A 175 10.90 -20.11 7.15
C GLY A 175 9.91 -19.07 6.60
N THR A 176 10.38 -17.87 6.30
CA THR A 176 9.61 -16.79 5.64
C THR A 176 9.11 -17.25 4.28
N ILE A 177 9.98 -17.81 3.44
CA ILE A 177 9.60 -18.31 2.10
C ILE A 177 8.54 -19.41 2.20
N SER A 178 8.73 -20.40 3.09
CA SER A 178 7.76 -21.48 3.29
C SER A 178 6.39 -20.95 3.72
N LYS A 179 6.35 -20.01 4.66
CA LYS A 179 5.11 -19.41 5.18
C LYS A 179 4.42 -18.52 4.15
N LEU A 180 5.19 -17.79 3.34
CA LEU A 180 4.67 -17.06 2.19
C LEU A 180 3.99 -17.99 1.19
N LYS A 181 4.63 -19.11 0.84
CA LYS A 181 4.05 -20.12 -0.04
C LYS A 181 2.74 -20.69 0.49
N GLU A 182 2.68 -21.00 1.79
CA GLU A 182 1.46 -21.47 2.43
C GLU A 182 0.31 -20.45 2.35
N LEU A 183 0.59 -19.18 2.64
CA LEU A 183 -0.40 -18.11 2.56
C LEU A 183 -0.82 -17.81 1.12
N ALA A 184 0.10 -17.87 0.16
CA ALA A 184 -0.22 -17.71 -1.25
C ALA A 184 -1.14 -18.82 -1.75
N LYS A 185 -0.84 -20.08 -1.40
CA LYS A 185 -1.71 -21.23 -1.71
C LYS A 185 -3.08 -21.12 -1.04
N LEU A 186 -3.14 -20.62 0.20
CA LEU A 186 -4.40 -20.37 0.87
C LEU A 186 -5.22 -19.28 0.16
N ALA A 187 -4.58 -18.19 -0.26
CA ALA A 187 -5.23 -17.12 -1.01
C ALA A 187 -5.83 -17.63 -2.33
N GLU A 188 -5.10 -18.49 -3.05
CA GLU A 188 -5.61 -19.18 -4.25
C GLU A 188 -6.84 -20.04 -3.94
N ASN A 189 -6.80 -20.86 -2.89
CA ASN A 189 -7.93 -21.70 -2.47
C ASN A 189 -9.18 -20.90 -2.05
N LEU A 190 -9.01 -19.62 -1.71
CA LEU A 190 -10.08 -18.71 -1.32
C LEU A 190 -10.55 -17.80 -2.47
N ASP A 191 -10.06 -18.08 -3.69
CA ASP A 191 -10.30 -17.31 -4.91
C ASP A 191 -9.97 -15.81 -4.74
N LEU A 192 -8.93 -15.49 -3.96
CA LEU A 192 -8.44 -14.13 -3.84
C LEU A 192 -7.61 -13.79 -5.08
N ASN A 193 -8.07 -12.79 -5.82
CA ASN A 193 -7.45 -12.36 -7.05
C ASN A 193 -7.62 -10.84 -7.21
N PRO A 194 -6.53 -10.06 -7.28
CA PRO A 194 -5.14 -10.50 -7.19
C PRO A 194 -4.64 -10.77 -5.76
N LEU A 195 -3.53 -11.49 -5.65
CA LEU A 195 -2.68 -11.55 -4.47
C LEU A 195 -1.58 -10.50 -4.57
N ILE A 196 -1.58 -9.53 -3.66
CA ILE A 196 -0.57 -8.49 -3.54
C ILE A 196 0.33 -8.82 -2.34
N VAL A 197 1.65 -8.87 -2.54
CA VAL A 197 2.62 -9.14 -1.47
C VAL A 197 3.39 -7.86 -1.15
N ASP A 198 3.15 -7.29 0.02
CA ASP A 198 3.97 -6.20 0.59
C ASP A 198 5.16 -6.84 1.32
N THR A 199 6.38 -6.42 0.96
CA THR A 199 7.61 -7.03 1.49
C THR A 199 8.33 -6.10 2.45
N ASP A 200 9.20 -6.65 3.30
CA ASP A 200 10.06 -5.85 4.17
C ASP A 200 11.06 -4.96 3.38
N GLY A 201 11.64 -3.97 4.06
CA GLY A 201 12.65 -3.06 3.49
C GLY A 201 14.10 -3.57 3.48
N TRP A 202 14.36 -4.86 3.69
CA TRP A 202 15.72 -5.41 3.74
C TRP A 202 16.32 -5.58 2.33
N ILE A 203 17.11 -4.59 1.91
CA ILE A 203 17.70 -4.54 0.56
C ILE A 203 19.10 -3.92 0.50
N LYS A 204 19.66 -3.51 1.64
CA LYS A 204 20.96 -2.80 1.70
C LYS A 204 22.19 -3.70 1.56
N ASP A 205 22.01 -5.02 1.64
CA ASP A 205 23.07 -6.01 1.53
C ASP A 205 22.66 -7.14 0.59
N GLU A 206 23.66 -7.92 0.15
CA GLU A 206 23.46 -9.02 -0.80
C GLU A 206 22.46 -10.08 -0.28
N SER A 207 22.43 -10.31 1.03
CA SER A 207 21.52 -11.31 1.62
C SER A 207 20.05 -10.86 1.54
N GLY A 208 19.78 -9.57 1.74
CA GLY A 208 18.46 -8.99 1.52
C GLY A 208 18.00 -9.08 0.07
N VAL A 209 18.90 -8.77 -0.88
CA VAL A 209 18.62 -8.91 -2.31
C VAL A 209 18.32 -10.37 -2.69
N LEU A 210 19.16 -11.32 -2.25
CA LEU A 210 18.94 -12.75 -2.47
C LEU A 210 17.66 -13.26 -1.81
N HIS A 211 17.28 -12.72 -0.65
CA HIS A 211 16.00 -13.03 -0.03
C HIS A 211 14.83 -12.62 -0.92
N LYS A 212 14.86 -11.43 -1.52
CA LYS A 212 13.82 -10.99 -2.47
C LYS A 212 13.79 -11.84 -3.73
N TYR A 213 14.94 -12.21 -4.30
CA TYR A 213 14.99 -13.17 -5.39
C TYR A 213 14.37 -14.52 -5.02
N SER A 214 14.58 -14.99 -3.80
CA SER A 214 13.96 -16.22 -3.30
C SER A 214 12.44 -16.11 -3.22
N ILE A 215 11.90 -14.96 -2.77
CA ILE A 215 10.45 -14.69 -2.78
C ILE A 215 9.93 -14.72 -4.22
N ILE A 216 10.58 -14.02 -5.15
CA ILE A 216 10.17 -13.94 -6.55
C ILE A 216 10.18 -15.33 -7.21
N ASN A 217 11.26 -16.11 -7.00
CA ASN A 217 11.41 -17.44 -7.58
C ASN A 217 10.38 -18.43 -7.03
N GLU A 218 10.06 -18.35 -5.73
CA GLU A 218 9.09 -19.24 -5.10
C GLU A 218 7.66 -18.87 -5.51
N LEU A 219 7.32 -17.59 -5.43
CA LEU A 219 5.94 -17.12 -5.66
C LEU A 219 5.62 -16.93 -7.14
N LYS A 220 6.60 -16.75 -8.02
CA LYS A 220 6.42 -16.57 -9.47
C LYS A 220 5.33 -15.55 -9.79
N PRO A 221 5.54 -14.27 -9.44
CA PRO A 221 4.55 -13.22 -9.69
C PRO A 221 4.44 -12.90 -11.18
N ASP A 222 3.29 -12.36 -11.58
CA ASP A 222 3.09 -11.84 -12.93
C ASP A 222 3.85 -10.51 -13.13
N VAL A 223 3.97 -9.74 -12.05
CA VAL A 223 4.73 -8.49 -12.01
C VAL A 223 5.36 -8.27 -10.65
N VAL A 224 6.57 -7.72 -10.65
CA VAL A 224 7.22 -7.20 -9.45
C VAL A 224 7.36 -5.68 -9.61
N ILE A 225 7.01 -4.95 -8.56
CA ILE A 225 7.02 -3.49 -8.53
C ILE A 225 8.16 -3.05 -7.62
N ILE A 226 9.08 -2.27 -8.16
CA ILE A 226 10.22 -1.73 -7.43
C ILE A 226 9.98 -0.25 -7.15
N ILE A 227 10.07 0.15 -5.88
CA ILE A 227 9.96 1.53 -5.42
C ILE A 227 11.28 1.98 -4.80
N GLY A 228 11.92 2.97 -5.43
CA GLY A 228 13.21 3.53 -5.05
C GLY A 228 14.23 3.40 -6.18
N ASP A 229 14.73 4.53 -6.67
CA ASP A 229 15.68 4.60 -7.79
C ASP A 229 17.00 3.88 -7.48
N GLU A 230 17.41 3.83 -6.22
CA GLU A 230 18.60 3.13 -5.76
C GLU A 230 18.55 1.62 -5.99
N LEU A 231 17.36 1.06 -6.26
CA LEU A 231 17.16 -0.37 -6.52
C LEU A 231 17.13 -0.70 -8.01
N ARG A 232 17.27 0.31 -8.87
CA ARG A 232 17.24 0.12 -10.32
C ARG A 232 18.39 -0.79 -10.78
N GLY A 233 18.06 -1.82 -11.55
CA GLY A 233 19.02 -2.80 -12.06
C GLY A 233 19.33 -3.95 -11.10
N LEU A 234 18.86 -3.90 -9.84
CA LEU A 234 19.02 -5.04 -8.92
C LEU A 234 18.08 -6.20 -9.23
N PHE A 235 16.99 -5.94 -9.95
CA PHE A 235 15.98 -6.92 -10.35
C PHE A 235 15.73 -6.77 -11.86
N GLU A 236 16.35 -7.64 -12.66
CA GLU A 236 16.25 -7.60 -14.13
C GLU A 236 15.05 -8.44 -14.63
N SER A 237 13.84 -7.86 -14.60
CA SER A 237 12.69 -8.20 -15.49
C SER A 237 11.42 -7.39 -15.13
N THR A 238 11.55 -6.09 -14.82
CA THR A 238 10.55 -5.45 -13.94
C THR A 238 10.23 -3.99 -14.23
N VAL A 239 8.97 -3.62 -13.98
CA VAL A 239 8.48 -2.24 -14.00
C VAL A 239 9.05 -1.49 -12.79
N SER A 240 9.97 -0.56 -13.05
CA SER A 240 10.56 0.32 -12.04
C SER A 240 9.73 1.60 -11.90
N LEU A 241 9.34 1.97 -10.67
CA LEU A 241 8.80 3.29 -10.36
C LEU A 241 9.97 4.21 -9.99
N ALA A 242 10.19 5.26 -10.79
CA ALA A 242 11.05 6.36 -10.36
C ALA A 242 10.36 7.13 -9.23
N SER A 243 11.12 7.45 -8.17
CA SER A 243 10.64 8.14 -6.97
C SER A 243 10.96 9.62 -6.99
#